data_AF-U1PDM6-F1
#
_entry.id   AF-U1PDM6-F1
#
_cell.length_a   1.000
_cell.length_b   1.000
_cell.length_c   1.000
_cell.angle_alpha   90.00
_cell.angle_beta   90.00
_cell.angle_gamma   90.00
#
_symmetry.space_group_name_H-M   'P 1'
#
loop_
_entity.id
_entity.type
_entity.pdbx_description
1 polymer ?
#
loop_
_entity_poly.entity_id
_entity_poly.type
_entity_poly.pdbx_seq_one_letter_code
_entity_poly.pdbx_strand_id
1 'polypeptide(L)'
;MTDTPYDDQSTTHDYNDDATPSVTMDAVEQALRSAFGGSPAERRVVARQVRDLADANIVESDRGETLTVTTVIDNLSDAPDDLGVAERWNWWLGALETAYGGYHEFQVTAIPETETETETETE
;
A
#
# COMPACT_ATOMS: atom_id res chain seq x y z
N MET A 1 -54.41 4.15 14.49
CA MET A 1 -53.39 5.18 14.75
C MET A 1 -52.28 4.48 15.50
N THR A 2 -51.37 3.86 14.76
CA THR A 2 -50.16 3.22 15.30
C THR A 2 -49.01 3.92 14.63
N ASP A 3 -48.34 4.74 15.43
CA ASP A 3 -47.12 5.47 15.09
C ASP A 3 -45.99 4.44 15.11
N THR A 4 -45.53 4.03 13.93
CA THR A 4 -44.32 3.22 13.81
C THR A 4 -43.16 4.20 13.77
N PRO A 5 -42.23 4.18 14.73
CA PRO A 5 -41.03 4.99 14.62
C PRO A 5 -40.19 4.44 13.47
N TYR A 6 -39.99 5.26 12.44
CA TYR A 6 -38.93 5.06 11.46
C TYR A 6 -37.61 5.25 12.21
N ASP A 7 -36.85 4.17 12.40
CA ASP A 7 -35.46 4.26 12.84
C ASP A 7 -34.67 4.85 11.67
N ASP A 8 -34.33 6.13 11.81
CA ASP A 8 -33.45 6.89 10.93
C ASP A 8 -32.03 6.35 11.09
N GLN A 9 -31.73 5.22 10.44
CA GLN A 9 -30.37 4.87 10.05
C GLN A 9 -30.16 5.39 8.63
N SER A 10 -30.30 6.72 8.46
CA SER A 10 -29.76 7.40 7.29
C SER A 10 -28.25 7.52 7.47
N THR A 11 -27.55 6.38 7.46
CA THR A 11 -26.12 6.39 7.14
C THR A 11 -26.02 6.83 5.70
N THR A 12 -25.75 8.12 5.51
CA THR A 12 -25.05 8.62 4.34
C THR A 12 -23.72 7.89 4.27
N HIS A 13 -23.73 6.65 3.78
CA HIS A 13 -22.58 6.06 3.15
C HIS A 13 -22.62 6.55 1.70
N ASP A 14 -22.35 7.85 1.56
CA ASP A 14 -21.78 8.41 0.35
C ASP A 14 -20.56 7.54 0.02
N TYR A 15 -20.70 6.65 -0.95
CA TYR A 15 -19.94 6.64 -2.20
C TYR A 15 -20.25 5.33 -2.92
N ASN A 16 -21.27 5.37 -3.80
CA ASN A 16 -21.14 4.64 -5.04
C ASN A 16 -20.00 5.30 -5.80
N ASP A 17 -18.85 4.65 -5.84
CA ASP A 17 -17.83 4.93 -6.82
C ASP A 17 -17.54 3.61 -7.53
N ASP A 18 -18.10 3.48 -8.72
CA ASP A 18 -17.55 2.67 -9.81
C ASP A 18 -16.23 3.27 -10.32
N ALA A 19 -15.54 4.09 -9.51
CA ALA A 19 -14.26 4.66 -9.84
C ALA A 19 -13.15 3.99 -9.03
N THR A 20 -12.02 3.90 -9.72
CA THR A 20 -10.74 3.42 -9.22
C THR A 20 -10.55 3.77 -7.75
N PRO A 21 -10.42 2.78 -6.84
CA PRO A 21 -10.24 3.08 -5.43
C PRO A 21 -8.99 3.94 -5.29
N SER A 22 -9.19 5.15 -4.77
CA SER A 22 -8.10 6.06 -4.45
C SER A 22 -7.11 5.33 -3.54
N VAL A 23 -5.81 5.53 -3.76
CA VAL A 23 -4.76 4.93 -2.92
C VAL A 23 -4.86 5.48 -1.50
N THR A 24 -5.54 4.75 -0.61
CA THR A 24 -5.57 5.05 0.83
C THR A 24 -4.57 4.18 1.57
N MET A 25 -3.97 4.72 2.65
CA MET A 25 -3.00 3.94 3.44
C MET A 25 -3.60 2.65 3.99
N ASP A 26 -4.83 2.69 4.53
CA ASP A 26 -5.48 1.51 5.11
C ASP A 26 -5.77 0.42 4.06
N ALA A 27 -6.13 0.82 2.83
CA ALA A 27 -6.34 -0.12 1.74
C ALA A 27 -5.02 -0.78 1.31
N VAL A 28 -3.95 0.01 1.20
CA VAL A 28 -2.61 -0.51 0.85
C VAL A 28 -2.07 -1.43 1.96
N GLU A 29 -2.15 -1.03 3.24
CA GLU A 29 -1.69 -1.86 4.35
C GLU A 29 -2.42 -3.21 4.41
N GLN A 30 -3.74 -3.22 4.19
CA GLN A 30 -4.53 -4.46 4.13
C GLN A 30 -4.15 -5.34 2.94
N ALA A 31 -4.00 -4.75 1.76
CA ALA A 31 -3.63 -5.48 0.55
C ALA A 31 -2.23 -6.10 0.68
N LEU A 32 -1.25 -5.35 1.18
CA LEU A 32 0.10 -5.84 1.47
C LEU A 32 0.09 -6.98 2.48
N ARG A 33 -0.69 -6.85 3.56
CA ARG A 33 -0.83 -7.91 4.58
C ARG A 33 -1.39 -9.18 3.97
N SER A 34 -2.42 -9.05 3.12
CA SER A 34 -3.09 -10.20 2.51
C SER A 34 -2.20 -10.90 1.47
N ALA A 35 -1.41 -10.14 0.70
CA ALA A 35 -0.59 -10.68 -0.38
C ALA A 35 0.75 -11.24 0.11
N PHE A 36 1.42 -10.52 1.01
CA PHE A 36 2.84 -10.78 1.35
C PHE A 36 3.09 -10.92 2.85
N GLY A 37 2.16 -10.50 3.71
CA GLY A 37 2.38 -10.48 5.15
C GLY A 37 3.33 -9.36 5.57
N GLY A 38 4.49 -9.70 6.13
CA GLY A 38 5.48 -8.75 6.65
C GLY A 38 5.13 -8.14 8.01
N SER A 39 5.98 -7.25 8.51
CA SER A 39 5.72 -6.54 9.78
C SER A 39 4.71 -5.40 9.59
N PRO A 40 3.92 -5.01 10.61
CA PRO A 40 3.06 -3.83 10.53
C PRO A 40 3.83 -2.53 10.24
N ALA A 41 5.05 -2.41 10.78
CA ALA A 41 5.91 -1.24 10.58
C ALA A 41 6.35 -1.12 9.11
N GLU A 42 6.80 -2.22 8.52
CA GLU A 42 7.21 -2.30 7.13
C GLU A 42 6.05 -1.96 6.17
N ARG A 43 4.88 -2.58 6.38
CA ARG A 43 3.70 -2.29 5.55
C ARG A 43 3.28 -0.82 5.63
N ARG A 44 3.34 -0.21 6.81
CA ARG A 44 2.99 1.21 7.00
C ARG A 44 3.95 2.13 6.25
N VAL A 45 5.24 1.83 6.29
CA VAL A 45 6.25 2.59 5.56
C VAL A 45 5.98 2.49 4.06
N VAL A 46 5.75 1.29 3.53
CA VAL A 46 5.43 1.12 2.10
C VAL A 46 4.10 1.78 1.73
N ALA A 47 3.05 1.65 2.55
CA ALA A 47 1.76 2.32 2.30
C ALA A 47 1.89 3.84 2.23
N ARG A 48 2.80 4.42 3.03
CA ARG A 48 3.13 5.84 2.92
C ARG A 48 3.82 6.17 1.60
N GLN A 49 4.84 5.42 1.21
CA GLN A 49 5.53 5.65 -0.06
C GLN A 49 4.60 5.49 -1.27
N VAL A 50 3.68 4.53 -1.24
CA VAL A 50 2.68 4.33 -2.31
C VAL A 50 1.77 5.55 -2.44
N ARG A 51 1.32 6.11 -1.31
CA ARG A 51 0.53 7.34 -1.32
C ARG A 51 1.34 8.53 -1.83
N ASP A 52 2.56 8.71 -1.34
CA ASP A 52 3.43 9.82 -1.77
C ASP A 52 3.71 9.74 -3.28
N LEU A 53 3.90 8.52 -3.83
CA LEU A 53 4.03 8.28 -5.27
C LEU A 53 2.74 8.58 -6.04
N ALA A 54 1.57 8.21 -5.50
CA ALA A 54 0.28 8.55 -6.09
C ALA A 54 0.05 10.06 -6.12
N ASP A 55 0.37 10.77 -5.03
CA ASP A 55 0.24 12.22 -4.89
C ASP A 55 1.19 12.98 -5.86
N ALA A 56 2.35 12.40 -6.20
CA ALA A 56 3.28 12.96 -7.17
C ALA A 56 2.81 12.82 -8.63
N ASN A 57 1.88 11.89 -8.90
CA ASN A 57 1.32 11.58 -10.21
C ASN A 57 2.32 11.29 -11.35
N ILE A 58 3.53 10.87 -11.00
CA ILE A 58 4.59 10.58 -11.99
C ILE A 58 4.31 9.28 -12.75
N VAL A 59 3.68 8.29 -12.09
CA VAL A 59 3.32 7.01 -12.72
C VAL A 59 2.32 7.22 -13.86
N GLU A 60 1.28 8.04 -13.67
CA GLU A 60 0.33 8.36 -14.72
C GLU A 60 1.01 9.11 -15.87
N SER A 61 1.92 10.03 -15.54
CA SER A 61 2.67 10.80 -16.53
C SER A 61 3.56 9.91 -17.42
N ASP A 62 4.22 8.91 -16.83
CA ASP A 62 5.17 8.05 -17.55
C ASP A 62 4.50 6.85 -18.25
N ARG A 63 3.48 6.26 -17.61
CA ARG A 63 2.83 5.02 -18.06
C ARG A 63 1.45 5.23 -18.68
N GLY A 64 0.85 6.41 -18.51
CA GLY A 64 -0.51 6.70 -18.98
C GLY A 64 -1.61 6.03 -18.16
N GLU A 65 -1.29 5.50 -16.99
CA GLU A 65 -2.21 4.76 -16.12
C GLU A 65 -2.13 5.28 -14.69
N THR A 66 -3.29 5.54 -14.08
CA THR A 66 -3.38 5.92 -12.66
C THR A 66 -2.85 4.80 -11.76
N LEU A 67 -2.05 5.18 -10.76
CA LEU A 67 -1.58 4.24 -9.76
C LEU A 67 -2.74 3.77 -8.87
N THR A 68 -3.02 2.47 -8.85
CA THR A 68 -4.04 1.85 -7.98
C THR A 68 -3.43 0.84 -7.02
N VAL A 69 -4.16 0.51 -5.94
CA VAL A 69 -3.73 -0.55 -5.00
C VAL A 69 -3.49 -1.87 -5.72
N THR A 70 -4.38 -2.25 -6.65
CA THR A 70 -4.23 -3.48 -7.45
C THR A 70 -2.95 -3.44 -8.28
N THR A 71 -2.71 -2.34 -9.00
CA THR A 71 -1.48 -2.17 -9.80
C THR A 71 -0.23 -2.31 -8.93
N VAL A 72 -0.23 -1.75 -7.72
CA VAL A 72 0.88 -1.88 -6.77
C VAL A 72 1.11 -3.36 -6.43
N ILE A 73 0.08 -4.08 -5.96
CA ILE A 73 0.22 -5.49 -5.56
C ILE A 73 0.66 -6.37 -6.73
N ASP A 74 0.11 -6.16 -7.92
CA ASP A 74 0.48 -6.91 -9.12
C ASP A 74 1.98 -6.73 -9.42
N ASN A 75 2.47 -5.49 -9.43
CA ASN A 75 3.87 -5.19 -9.69
C ASN A 75 4.81 -5.70 -8.57
N LEU A 76 4.37 -5.66 -7.31
CA LEU A 76 5.16 -6.21 -6.19
C LEU A 76 5.23 -7.74 -6.22
N SER A 77 4.26 -8.40 -6.84
CA SER A 77 4.22 -9.86 -6.95
C SER A 77 5.24 -10.40 -7.97
N ASP A 78 5.71 -9.57 -8.89
CA ASP A 78 6.75 -9.93 -9.88
C ASP A 78 8.17 -10.01 -9.26
N ALA A 79 8.35 -9.45 -8.05
CA ALA A 79 9.60 -9.53 -7.32
C ALA A 79 9.83 -10.93 -6.70
N PRO A 80 11.09 -11.35 -6.47
CA PRO A 80 11.42 -12.66 -5.88
C PRO A 80 10.70 -12.96 -4.56
N ASP A 81 10.36 -14.24 -4.36
CA ASP A 81 9.48 -14.68 -3.26
C ASP A 81 10.08 -14.59 -1.85
N ASP A 82 11.40 -14.55 -1.76
CA ASP A 82 12.17 -14.44 -0.53
C ASP A 82 12.30 -13.01 0.00
N LEU A 83 11.82 -12.02 -0.76
CA LEU A 83 11.89 -10.61 -0.39
C LEU A 83 10.75 -10.17 0.51
N GLY A 84 11.09 -9.32 1.49
CA GLY A 84 10.13 -8.57 2.30
C GLY A 84 9.39 -7.52 1.48
N VAL A 85 8.37 -6.91 2.10
CA VAL A 85 7.49 -5.94 1.45
C VAL A 85 8.26 -4.69 1.02
N ALA A 86 9.22 -4.23 1.83
CA ALA A 86 10.06 -3.08 1.48
C ALA A 86 11.05 -3.41 0.36
N GLU A 87 11.64 -4.61 0.36
CA GLU A 87 12.54 -5.04 -0.72
C GLU A 87 11.80 -5.20 -2.04
N ARG A 88 10.59 -5.79 -2.04
CA ARG A 88 9.74 -5.87 -3.23
C ARG A 88 9.39 -4.48 -3.77
N TRP A 89 9.10 -3.53 -2.87
CA TRP A 89 8.85 -2.13 -3.24
C TRP A 89 10.05 -1.50 -3.94
N ASN A 90 11.24 -1.64 -3.33
CA ASN A 90 12.47 -1.11 -3.91
C ASN A 90 12.85 -1.81 -5.22
N TRP A 91 12.55 -3.10 -5.36
CA TRP A 91 12.74 -3.85 -6.60
C TRP A 91 11.93 -3.24 -7.75
N TRP A 92 10.64 -2.98 -7.51
CA TRP A 92 9.77 -2.36 -8.50
C TRP A 92 10.19 -0.92 -8.84
N LEU A 93 10.52 -0.10 -7.83
CA LEU A 93 11.03 1.25 -8.07
C LEU A 93 12.37 1.24 -8.83
N GLY A 94 13.22 0.24 -8.63
CA GLY A 94 14.44 0.06 -9.41
C GLY A 94 14.16 -0.20 -10.89
N ALA A 95 13.11 -0.96 -11.21
CA ALA A 95 12.66 -1.15 -12.58
C ALA A 95 12.13 0.16 -13.20
N LEU A 96 11.33 0.93 -12.45
CA LEU A 96 10.80 2.23 -12.90
C LEU A 96 11.91 3.28 -13.07
N GLU A 97 12.87 3.35 -12.14
CA GLU A 97 14.06 4.21 -12.27
C GLU A 97 14.87 3.87 -13.52
N THR A 98 15.02 2.58 -13.83
CA THR A 98 15.75 2.14 -15.04
C THR A 98 15.03 2.52 -16.33
N ALA A 99 13.69 2.50 -16.33
CA ALA A 99 12.87 2.75 -17.51
C ALA A 99 12.62 4.24 -17.78
N TYR A 100 12.35 5.01 -16.72
CA TYR A 100 11.84 6.39 -16.81
C TYR A 100 12.69 7.39 -16.02
N GLY A 101 13.29 6.95 -14.90
CA GLY A 101 14.03 7.81 -13.97
C GLY A 101 13.13 8.64 -13.07
N GLY A 102 13.68 9.15 -11.96
CA GLY A 102 12.93 10.02 -11.02
C GLY A 102 12.16 9.26 -9.93
N TYR A 103 12.40 7.97 -9.77
CA TYR A 103 11.71 7.12 -8.79
C TYR A 103 12.54 6.89 -7.51
N HIS A 104 13.82 7.26 -7.51
CA HIS A 104 14.72 7.05 -6.39
C HIS A 104 14.21 7.66 -5.06
N GLU A 105 13.55 8.81 -5.09
CA GLU A 105 13.06 9.50 -3.88
C GLU A 105 11.93 8.74 -3.15
N PHE A 106 11.26 7.82 -3.84
CA PHE A 106 10.18 7.02 -3.27
C PHE A 106 10.66 5.71 -2.65
N GLN A 107 11.96 5.39 -2.72
CA GLN A 107 12.52 4.17 -2.15
C GLN A 107 12.46 4.17 -0.62
N VAL A 108 12.26 2.99 -0.05
CA VAL A 108 12.32 2.77 1.39
C VAL A 108 13.76 2.49 1.79
N THR A 109 14.39 3.42 2.50
CA THR A 109 15.80 3.29 2.95
C THR A 109 15.95 2.84 4.40
N ALA A 110 14.90 2.97 5.21
CA ALA A 110 14.90 2.56 6.61
C ALA A 110 13.51 2.07 7.00
N ILE A 111 13.46 0.86 7.54
CA ILE A 111 12.30 0.35 8.28
C ILE A 111 12.66 0.58 9.75
N PRO A 112 11.82 1.23 10.57
CA PRO A 112 12.09 1.29 11.99
C PRO A 112 12.18 -0.14 12.50
N GLU A 113 13.33 -0.51 13.07
CA GLU A 113 13.53 -1.82 13.68
C GLU A 113 12.46 -1.99 14.75
N THR A 114 11.45 -2.82 14.48
CA THR A 114 10.63 -3.36 15.55
C THR A 114 11.56 -4.28 16.30
N GLU A 115 12.04 -3.84 17.46
CA GLU A 115 12.87 -4.62 18.38
C GLU A 115 12.34 -6.05 18.43
N THR A 116 13.03 -6.96 17.75
CA THR A 116 12.79 -8.39 17.86
C THR A 116 13.36 -8.76 19.22
N GLU A 117 12.52 -8.73 20.26
CA GLU A 117 12.85 -9.27 21.57
C GLU A 117 13.38 -10.69 21.38
N THR A 118 14.69 -10.80 21.53
CA THR A 118 15.42 -12.06 21.50
C THR A 118 15.30 -12.64 22.91
N GLU A 119 14.16 -13.23 23.23
CA GLU A 119 14.06 -14.12 24.39
C GLU A 119 14.49 -15.52 23.98
N THR A 120 15.81 -15.72 23.92
CA THR A 120 16.39 -17.04 24.14
C THR A 120 16.31 -17.34 25.63
N GLU A 121 15.14 -17.78 26.12
CA GLU A 121 15.04 -18.48 27.40
C GLU A 121 15.25 -19.97 27.12
N THR A 122 16.48 -20.43 27.33
CA THR A 122 16.82 -21.85 27.41
C THR A 122 16.91 -22.18 28.89
N GLU A 123 15.93 -22.94 29.40
CA GLU A 123 16.05 -23.69 30.67
C GLU A 123 16.05 -25.19 30.38
#